data_AF-A0A317KBX8-F1
#
_entry.id   AF-A0A317KBX8-F1
#
_cell.length_a   1.000
_cell.length_b   1.000
_cell.length_c   1.000
_cell.angle_alpha   90.00
_cell.angle_beta   90.00
_cell.angle_gamma   90.00
#
_symmetry.space_group_name_H-M   'P 1'
#
loop_
_entity.id
_entity.type
_entity.pdbx_description
1 polymer ?
#
loop_
_entity_poly.entity_id
_entity_poly.type
_entity_poly.pdbx_seq_one_letter_code
_entity_poly.pdbx_strand_id
1 'polypeptide(L)'
;MVGWALGCDDIDAALVRARGHGFDPGDVIDGQRVGPTGTMLRWRLSRNALTAGLVPFLISWGDTPHPARSAPQGLVLESFHIEHPDTSSLTPVLAALDADVEVKHATDAALVARLNGPNGSEEFR
;
A
#
# COMPACT_ATOMS: atom_id res chain seq x y z
N MET A 1 -5.66 3.38 11.26
CA MET A 1 -5.56 2.70 9.94
C MET A 1 -4.86 1.36 10.14
N VAL A 2 -5.24 0.32 9.41
CA VAL A 2 -4.76 -1.06 9.68
C VAL A 2 -3.64 -1.54 8.75
N GLY A 3 -3.44 -0.88 7.60
CA GLY A 3 -2.41 -1.21 6.63
C GLY A 3 -2.60 -0.45 5.33
N TRP A 4 -1.68 -0.64 4.39
CA TRP A 4 -1.71 0.01 3.09
C TRP A 4 -1.03 -0.86 2.02
N ALA A 5 -1.33 -0.57 0.76
CA ALA A 5 -0.85 -1.33 -0.38
C ALA A 5 0.05 -0.45 -1.27
N LEU A 6 1.15 -1.03 -1.74
CA LEU A 6 2.00 -0.43 -2.77
C LEU A 6 1.68 -1.07 -4.12
N GLY A 7 1.22 -0.26 -5.07
CA GLY A 7 0.94 -0.71 -6.42
C GLY A 7 2.22 -1.05 -7.19
N CYS A 8 2.19 -2.13 -7.97
CA CYS A 8 3.27 -2.51 -8.88
C CYS A 8 2.70 -3.11 -10.17
N ASP A 9 3.44 -2.96 -11.27
CA ASP A 9 3.05 -3.56 -12.55
C ASP A 9 3.36 -5.06 -12.57
N ASP A 10 4.62 -5.44 -12.27
CA ASP A 10 5.09 -6.82 -12.18
C ASP A 10 5.42 -7.21 -10.73
N ILE A 11 4.50 -7.95 -10.11
CA ILE A 11 4.64 -8.39 -8.72
C ILE A 11 5.75 -9.43 -8.55
N ASP A 12 6.02 -10.27 -9.55
CA ASP A 12 7.04 -11.31 -9.45
C ASP A 12 8.44 -10.67 -9.48
N ALA A 13 8.65 -9.70 -10.38
CA ALA A 13 9.88 -8.90 -10.40
C ALA A 13 10.08 -8.08 -9.12
N ALA A 14 9.00 -7.48 -8.58
CA ALA A 14 9.05 -6.74 -7.32
C ALA A 14 9.43 -7.63 -6.13
N LEU A 15 8.93 -8.88 -6.06
CA LEU A 15 9.31 -9.85 -5.03
C LEU A 15 10.77 -10.24 -5.13
N VAL A 16 11.27 -10.51 -6.34
CA VAL A 16 12.69 -10.85 -6.56
C VAL A 16 13.58 -9.70 -6.08
N ARG A 17 13.23 -8.45 -6.43
CA ARG A 17 13.96 -7.26 -5.98
C ARG A 17 13.95 -7.16 -4.46
N ALA A 18 12.77 -7.20 -3.83
CA ALA A 18 12.64 -7.06 -2.37
C ALA A 18 13.48 -8.09 -1.63
N ARG A 19 13.42 -9.36 -2.06
CA ARG A 19 14.22 -10.46 -1.49
C ARG A 19 15.71 -10.25 -1.70
N GLY A 20 16.12 -9.77 -2.88
CA GLY A 20 17.50 -9.38 -3.17
C GLY A 20 18.03 -8.25 -2.27
N HIS A 21 17.14 -7.41 -1.74
CA HIS A 21 17.43 -6.36 -0.76
C HIS A 21 17.17 -6.76 0.70
N GLY A 22 16.94 -8.05 0.97
CA GLY A 22 16.87 -8.59 2.33
C GLY A 22 15.49 -8.51 2.99
N PHE A 23 14.43 -8.16 2.26
CA PHE A 23 13.06 -8.20 2.76
C PHE A 23 12.25 -9.24 1.98
N ASP A 24 11.59 -10.17 2.67
CA ASP A 24 10.67 -11.13 2.03
C ASP A 24 9.21 -10.72 2.32
N PRO A 25 8.47 -10.19 1.32
CA PRO A 25 7.04 -9.89 1.46
C PRO A 25 6.16 -11.15 1.56
N GLY A 26 6.77 -12.33 1.36
CA GLY A 26 6.11 -13.62 1.25
C GLY A 26 5.55 -13.89 -0.15
N ASP A 27 5.02 -15.10 -0.34
CA ASP A 27 4.52 -15.54 -1.66
C ASP A 27 3.33 -14.73 -2.14
N VAL A 28 3.05 -14.86 -3.44
CA VAL A 28 1.90 -14.23 -4.07
C VAL A 28 0.61 -15.00 -3.75
N ILE A 29 -0.46 -14.24 -3.50
CA ILE A 29 -1.83 -14.72 -3.29
C ILE A 29 -2.72 -14.08 -4.36
N ASP A 30 -3.48 -14.89 -5.08
CA ASP A 30 -4.47 -14.41 -6.04
C ASP A 30 -5.78 -14.01 -5.35
N GLY A 31 -6.28 -12.83 -5.72
CA GLY A 31 -7.57 -12.31 -5.27
C GLY A 31 -8.51 -12.05 -6.45
N GLN A 32 -9.80 -12.22 -6.21
CA GLN A 32 -10.82 -11.84 -7.18
C GLN A 32 -12.12 -11.43 -6.49
N ARG A 33 -12.87 -10.54 -7.14
CA ARG A 33 -14.20 -10.12 -6.68
C ARG A 33 -15.07 -9.70 -7.84
N VAL A 34 -16.33 -10.14 -7.82
CA VAL A 34 -17.36 -9.65 -8.75
C VAL A 34 -17.83 -8.27 -8.27
N GLY A 35 -17.68 -7.26 -9.12
CA GLY A 35 -18.16 -5.91 -8.86
C GLY A 35 -19.69 -5.79 -8.98
N PRO A 36 -20.28 -4.65 -8.58
CA PRO A 36 -21.73 -4.44 -8.62
C PRO A 36 -22.36 -4.58 -10.01
N THR A 37 -21.58 -4.34 -11.06
CA THR A 37 -22.00 -4.45 -12.47
C THR A 37 -21.76 -5.85 -13.06
N GLY A 38 -21.36 -6.83 -12.24
CA GLY A 38 -20.99 -8.18 -12.69
C GLY A 38 -19.58 -8.29 -13.27
N THR A 39 -18.83 -7.17 -13.35
CA THR A 39 -17.44 -7.18 -13.84
C THR A 39 -16.53 -7.89 -12.84
N MET A 40 -15.72 -8.85 -13.30
CA MET A 40 -14.75 -9.54 -12.46
C MET A 40 -13.49 -8.69 -12.30
N LEU A 41 -13.12 -8.38 -11.06
CA LEU A 41 -11.81 -7.84 -10.71
C LEU A 41 -10.89 -8.98 -10.32
N ARG A 42 -9.64 -8.95 -10.80
CA ARG A 42 -8.57 -9.89 -10.42
C ARG A 42 -7.35 -9.09 -10.00
N TRP A 43 -6.64 -9.58 -9.00
CA TRP A 43 -5.40 -8.97 -8.54
C TRP A 43 -4.51 -10.02 -7.86
N ARG A 44 -3.25 -9.67 -7.67
CA ARG A 44 -2.23 -10.46 -6.99
C ARG A 44 -1.69 -9.65 -5.81
N LEU A 45 -1.50 -10.29 -4.65
CA LEU A 45 -0.98 -9.67 -3.43
C LEU A 45 0.25 -10.41 -2.91
N SER A 46 1.19 -9.73 -2.27
CA SER A 46 2.17 -10.42 -1.41
C SER A 46 1.55 -10.87 -0.08
N ARG A 47 2.03 -11.99 0.47
CA ARG A 47 1.42 -12.64 1.66
C ARG A 47 1.43 -11.78 2.93
N ASN A 48 2.35 -10.82 3.07
CA ASN A 48 2.31 -9.85 4.18
C ASN A 48 1.02 -8.99 4.22
N ALA A 49 0.18 -9.03 3.18
CA ALA A 49 -1.19 -8.50 3.22
C ALA A 49 -2.06 -9.11 4.34
N LEU A 50 -1.73 -10.33 4.81
CA LEU A 50 -2.48 -11.02 5.88
C LEU A 50 -2.17 -10.49 7.28
N THR A 51 -1.02 -9.85 7.48
CA THR A 51 -0.65 -9.26 8.77
C THR A 51 -0.96 -7.78 8.84
N ALA A 52 -0.95 -7.09 7.69
CA ALA A 52 -1.11 -5.64 7.57
C ALA A 52 -0.15 -4.85 8.52
N GLY A 53 -0.22 -3.51 8.54
CA GLY A 53 0.64 -2.67 9.38
C GLY A 53 1.43 -1.60 8.61
N LEU A 54 2.57 -1.19 9.17
CA LEU A 54 3.36 -0.06 8.66
C LEU A 54 4.08 -0.37 7.34
N VAL A 55 4.46 -1.63 7.14
CA VAL A 55 5.12 -2.08 5.91
C VAL A 55 4.05 -2.40 4.87
N PRO A 56 4.12 -1.84 3.65
CA PRO A 56 3.12 -2.11 2.64
C PRO A 56 3.21 -3.56 2.16
N PHE A 57 2.07 -4.11 1.76
CA PHE A 57 2.04 -5.27 0.87
C PHE A 57 1.98 -4.80 -0.58
N LEU A 58 2.51 -5.61 -1.49
CA LEU A 58 2.45 -5.37 -2.92
C LEU A 58 1.10 -5.79 -3.46
N ILE A 59 0.56 -4.98 -4.38
CA ILE A 59 -0.62 -5.33 -5.18
C ILE A 59 -0.32 -5.10 -6.66
N SER A 60 -0.66 -6.07 -7.50
CA SER A 60 -0.69 -5.90 -8.96
C SER A 60 -2.07 -6.26 -9.49
N TRP A 61 -2.61 -5.40 -10.34
CA TRP A 61 -3.90 -5.60 -11.01
C TRP A 61 -3.77 -6.36 -12.34
N GLY A 62 -2.54 -6.49 -12.88
CA GLY A 62 -2.29 -7.03 -14.20
C GLY A 62 -3.12 -6.31 -15.27
N ASP A 63 -3.81 -7.08 -16.11
CA ASP A 63 -4.69 -6.55 -17.16
C ASP A 63 -6.05 -6.04 -16.65
N THR A 64 -6.36 -6.22 -15.35
CA THR A 64 -7.62 -5.73 -14.77
C THR A 64 -7.59 -4.19 -14.74
N PRO A 65 -8.59 -3.49 -15.31
CA PRO A 65 -8.68 -2.04 -15.19
C PRO A 65 -8.68 -1.60 -13.73
N HIS A 66 -7.80 -0.64 -13.39
CA HIS A 66 -7.63 -0.21 -12.00
C HIS A 66 -8.96 0.30 -11.40
N PRO A 67 -9.41 -0.20 -10.23
CA PRO A 67 -10.72 0.14 -9.66
C PRO A 67 -10.93 1.63 -9.38
N ALA A 68 -9.84 2.38 -9.15
CA ALA A 68 -9.92 3.84 -8.96
C ALA A 68 -10.45 4.60 -10.18
N ARG A 69 -10.41 4.01 -11.39
CA ARG A 69 -10.97 4.64 -12.60
C ARG A 69 -12.49 4.86 -12.51
N SER A 70 -13.18 4.04 -11.74
CA SER A 70 -14.62 4.16 -11.49
C SER A 70 -14.94 4.60 -10.06
N ALA A 71 -13.94 5.03 -9.28
CA ALA A 71 -14.16 5.48 -7.92
C ALA A 71 -14.87 6.85 -7.90
N PRO A 72 -15.73 7.11 -6.89
CA PRO A 72 -16.30 8.43 -6.67
C PRO A 72 -15.20 9.49 -6.59
N GLN A 73 -15.41 10.61 -7.26
CA GLN A 73 -14.49 11.75 -7.24
C GLN A 73 -14.80 12.65 -6.03
N GLY A 74 -13.85 13.52 -5.69
CA GLY A 74 -14.04 14.57 -4.69
C GLY A 74 -13.15 14.46 -3.46
N LEU A 75 -12.41 13.35 -3.30
CA LEU A 75 -11.35 13.26 -2.30
C LEU A 75 -9.98 13.22 -2.97
N VAL A 76 -9.03 13.94 -2.40
CA VAL A 76 -7.62 13.96 -2.80
C VAL A 76 -6.77 13.58 -1.60
N LEU A 77 -5.86 12.62 -1.77
CA LEU A 77 -4.83 12.33 -0.79
C LEU A 77 -3.78 13.45 -0.85
N GLU A 78 -3.78 14.36 0.13
CA GLU A 78 -2.84 15.48 0.20
C GLU A 78 -1.46 15.04 0.69
N SER A 79 -1.44 14.12 1.66
CA SER A 79 -0.19 13.60 2.22
C SER A 79 -0.40 12.23 2.84
N PHE A 80 0.63 11.40 2.75
CA PHE A 80 0.71 10.10 3.41
C PHE A 80 2.12 9.93 3.97
N HIS A 81 2.23 9.55 5.24
CA HIS A 81 3.51 9.25 5.88
C HIS A 81 3.35 8.19 6.96
N ILE A 82 4.48 7.63 7.38
CA ILE A 82 4.58 6.69 8.48
C ILE A 82 5.17 7.43 9.69
N GLU A 83 4.66 7.16 10.87
CA GLU A 83 5.26 7.58 12.13
C GLU A 83 5.83 6.37 12.87
N HIS A 84 7.03 6.51 13.43
CA HIS A 84 7.67 5.43 14.19
C HIS A 84 8.70 5.96 15.21
N PRO A 85 8.83 5.33 16.40
CA PRO A 85 9.88 5.69 17.38
C PRO A 85 11.30 5.51 16.85
N ASP A 86 11.51 4.49 16.04
CA ASP A 86 12.78 4.20 15.37
C ASP A 86 12.58 4.23 13.85
N THR A 87 12.73 5.39 13.23
CA THR A 87 12.54 5.54 11.79
C THR A 87 13.51 4.68 10.97
N SER A 88 14.72 4.44 11.50
CA SER A 88 15.76 3.67 10.84
C SER A 88 15.42 2.19 10.69
N SER A 89 14.56 1.65 11.57
CA SER A 89 14.08 0.27 11.48
C SER A 89 13.23 0.00 10.23
N LEU A 90 12.56 1.02 9.68
CA LEU A 90 11.66 0.87 8.53
C LEU A 90 12.35 1.16 7.20
N THR A 91 13.38 2.02 7.19
CA THR A 91 14.04 2.46 5.95
C THR A 91 14.52 1.32 5.06
N PRO A 92 15.21 0.26 5.56
CA PRO A 92 15.68 -0.83 4.70
C PRO A 92 14.54 -1.61 4.05
N VAL A 93 13.44 -1.83 4.80
CA VAL A 93 12.28 -2.58 4.34
C VAL A 93 11.51 -1.80 3.28
N LEU A 94 11.30 -0.50 3.49
CA LEU A 94 10.63 0.36 2.52
C LEU A 94 11.46 0.51 1.23
N ALA A 95 12.80 0.65 1.36
CA ALA A 95 13.71 0.70 0.23
C ALA A 95 13.71 -0.61 -0.58
N ALA A 96 13.67 -1.78 0.09
CA ALA A 96 13.58 -3.07 -0.59
C ALA A 96 12.30 -3.20 -1.45
N LEU A 97 11.20 -2.60 -0.99
CA LEU A 97 9.93 -2.57 -1.71
C LEU A 97 9.86 -1.47 -2.79
N ASP A 98 10.83 -0.56 -2.84
CA ASP A 98 10.78 0.67 -3.65
C ASP A 98 9.60 1.58 -3.26
N ALA A 99 9.31 1.64 -1.96
CA ALA A 99 8.26 2.47 -1.40
C ALA A 99 8.76 3.90 -1.16
N ASP A 100 8.30 4.84 -1.99
CA ASP A 100 8.53 6.27 -1.78
C ASP A 100 7.53 6.84 -0.77
N VAL A 101 7.88 6.77 0.52
CA VAL A 101 7.06 7.27 1.62
C VAL A 101 7.93 7.88 2.72
N GLU A 102 7.50 9.01 3.25
CA GLU A 102 8.16 9.67 4.37
C GLU A 102 7.95 8.88 5.68
N VAL A 103 9.01 8.70 6.45
CA VAL A 103 8.96 8.15 7.82
C VAL A 103 9.38 9.24 8.81
N LYS A 104 8.46 9.65 9.68
CA LYS A 104 8.68 10.66 10.71
C LYS A 104 8.90 10.02 12.07
N HIS A 105 9.77 10.63 12.88
CA HIS A 105 9.93 10.23 14.26
C HIS A 105 8.70 10.65 15.08
N ALA A 106 8.14 9.72 15.85
CA ALA A 106 7.05 9.96 16.80
C ALA A 106 7.12 8.97 17.96
N THR A 107 6.42 9.22 19.05
CA THR A 107 6.38 8.31 20.22
C THR A 107 5.66 7.00 19.95
N ASP A 108 4.74 7.00 18.99
CA ASP A 108 3.88 5.88 18.66
C ASP A 108 3.95 5.57 17.16
N ALA A 109 3.80 4.30 16.83
CA ALA A 109 3.73 3.82 15.46
C ALA A 109 2.36 4.13 14.84
N ALA A 110 2.34 4.80 13.68
CA ALA A 110 1.09 5.08 12.97
C ALA A 110 1.30 5.21 11.46
N LEU A 111 0.22 5.03 10.72
CA LEU A 111 0.12 5.48 9.33
C LEU A 111 -0.77 6.71 9.31
N VAL A 112 -0.30 7.81 8.73
CA VAL A 112 -1.02 9.08 8.78
C VAL A 112 -1.34 9.54 7.36
N ALA A 113 -2.63 9.70 7.06
CA ALA A 113 -3.12 10.17 5.78
C ALA A 113 -3.93 11.45 5.97
N ARG A 114 -3.72 12.44 5.11
CA ARG A 114 -4.55 13.65 5.07
C ARG A 114 -5.32 13.69 3.76
N LEU A 115 -6.64 13.76 3.86
CA LEU A 115 -7.54 13.81 2.71
C LEU A 115 -8.19 15.18 2.64
N ASN A 116 -8.19 15.79 1.46
CA ASN A 116 -8.94 17.00 1.16
C ASN A 116 -10.19 16.66 0.36
N GLY A 117 -11.30 17.31 0.69
CA GLY A 117 -12.55 17.22 -0.05
C GLY A 117 -13.46 18.42 0.14
N PRO A 118 -14.74 18.31 -0.26
CA PRO A 118 -15.68 19.44 -0.27
C PRO A 118 -15.93 20.07 1.10
N ASN A 119 -15.64 19.35 2.19
CA ASN A 119 -15.83 19.78 3.56
C ASN A 119 -14.54 20.26 4.24
N GLY A 120 -13.43 20.37 3.50
CA GLY A 120 -12.11 20.71 4.03
C GLY A 120 -11.16 19.50 4.07
N SER A 121 -10.07 19.66 4.82
CA SER A 121 -9.05 18.63 5.01
C SER A 121 -9.20 17.94 6.37
N GLU A 122 -9.10 16.62 6.37
CA GLU A 122 -9.21 15.74 7.54
C GLU A 122 -8.00 14.80 7.61
N GLU A 123 -7.54 14.50 8.82
CA GLU A 123 -6.44 13.57 9.07
C GLU A 123 -6.96 12.23 9.61
N PHE A 124 -6.39 11.14 9.11
CA PHE A 124 -6.70 9.77 9.49
C PHE A 124 -5.43 9.08 9.99
N ARG A 125 -5.55 8.36 11.12
CA ARG A 125 -4.46 7.61 11.75
C ARG A 125 -4.86 6.17 12.04
#